data_AF-A0A8C5MSK9-F1
#
_entry.id   AF-A0A8C5MSK9-F1
#
_cell.length_a   1.000
_cell.length_b   1.000
_cell.length_c   1.000
_cell.angle_alpha   90.00
_cell.angle_beta   90.00
_cell.angle_gamma   90.00
#
_symmetry.space_group_name_H-M   'P 1'
#
loop_
_entity.id
_entity.type
_entity.pdbx_description
1 polymer ?
#
loop_
_entity_poly.entity_id
_entity_poly.type
_entity_poly.pdbx_seq_one_letter_code
_entity_poly.pdbx_strand_id
1 'polypeptide(L)'
;MSLAISTGHPFWVRILHRTLLSNPDGLAVDWVGGNLYWCDKGRDTIEVSKLNGAYRTVLVNSGLREPRALVVDVKHGYLYWTDWGDNSLIGKIGMDGSNRSVIVDSKIVWPNGLTLDYVNDRIYWADAREDYIQFADLDGKNRHTVLTQDIPHIFALTLFEDYIYWTDWETKSINRAHKTTGVNKSMLISTLHRPMDIHIYHLYRQPDAHLLRSPYAARNSG
;
A
#
# COMPACT_ATOMS: atom_id res chain seq x y z
N MET A 1 10.07 -12.67 13.91
CA MET A 1 9.80 -11.32 13.34
C MET A 1 9.00 -10.51 14.37
N SER A 2 9.22 -9.20 14.50
CA SER A 2 8.45 -8.34 15.41
C SER A 2 7.98 -7.09 14.68
N LEU A 3 6.74 -6.68 14.93
CA LEU A 3 6.17 -5.46 14.34
C LEU A 3 6.40 -4.27 15.29
N ALA A 4 6.99 -3.20 14.77
CA ALA A 4 7.34 -2.01 15.54
C ALA A 4 7.01 -0.73 14.76
N ILE A 5 6.69 0.34 15.50
CA ILE A 5 6.46 1.68 14.95
C ILE A 5 7.34 2.70 15.66
N SER A 6 7.83 3.71 14.93
CA SER A 6 8.52 4.87 15.50
C SER A 6 7.49 5.95 15.83
N THR A 7 7.50 6.47 17.05
CA THR A 7 6.46 7.40 17.55
C THR A 7 6.90 8.88 17.54
N GLY A 8 7.81 9.26 16.64
CA GLY A 8 8.23 10.66 16.48
C GLY A 8 9.20 11.18 17.55
N HIS A 9 9.58 10.36 18.54
CA HIS A 9 10.74 10.62 19.40
C HIS A 9 11.97 9.84 18.88
N PRO A 10 13.14 10.48 18.73
CA PRO A 10 14.26 9.93 17.96
C PRO A 10 14.96 8.69 18.55
N PHE A 11 14.49 8.12 19.68
CA PHE A 11 15.21 7.04 20.38
C PHE A 11 14.38 5.87 20.92
N TRP A 12 13.08 5.76 20.62
CA TRP A 12 12.27 4.65 21.16
C TRP A 12 11.51 3.90 20.07
N VAL A 13 12.09 2.78 19.64
CA VAL A 13 11.38 1.74 18.89
C VAL A 13 10.51 0.97 19.88
N ARG A 14 9.19 1.05 19.71
CA ARG A 14 8.25 0.26 20.52
C ARG A 14 7.83 -0.98 19.74
N ILE A 15 8.04 -2.13 20.34
CA ILE A 15 7.55 -3.40 19.78
C ILE A 15 6.08 -3.57 20.21
N LEU A 16 5.20 -3.73 19.22
CA LEU A 16 3.77 -3.90 19.44
C LEU A 16 3.40 -5.38 19.51
N HIS A 17 3.90 -6.18 18.57
CA HIS A 17 3.61 -7.61 18.49
C HIS A 17 4.90 -8.43 18.34
N ARG A 18 5.09 -9.43 19.21
CA ARG A 18 6.25 -10.36 19.21
C ARG A 18 5.87 -11.80 18.86
N THR A 19 4.66 -12.19 19.17
CA THR A 19 4.17 -13.56 19.04
C THR A 19 3.08 -13.62 17.97
N LEU A 20 2.82 -14.83 17.47
CA LEU A 20 1.81 -15.08 16.44
C LEU A 20 2.06 -14.25 15.16
N LEU A 21 3.32 -13.96 14.85
CA LEU A 21 3.75 -13.42 13.56
C LEU A 21 4.66 -14.47 12.91
N SER A 22 4.45 -14.74 11.64
CA SER A 22 5.27 -15.66 10.85
C SER A 22 6.09 -14.86 9.83
N ASN A 23 5.41 -14.23 8.86
CA ASN A 23 6.03 -13.44 7.80
C ASN A 23 5.17 -12.21 7.44
N PRO A 24 5.10 -11.19 8.32
CA PRO A 24 4.42 -9.94 8.01
C PRO A 24 5.13 -9.13 6.91
N ASP A 25 4.54 -9.11 5.72
CA ASP A 25 5.11 -8.49 4.52
C ASP A 25 4.55 -7.07 4.24
N GLY A 26 3.37 -6.75 4.76
CA GLY A 26 2.71 -5.47 4.52
C GLY A 26 2.07 -4.88 5.76
N LEU A 27 2.09 -3.55 5.86
CA LEU A 27 1.58 -2.77 6.98
C LEU A 27 0.85 -1.53 6.47
N ALA A 28 -0.28 -1.19 7.08
CA ALA A 28 -0.98 0.06 6.86
C ALA A 28 -1.42 0.68 8.19
N VAL A 29 -1.35 2.01 8.28
CA VAL A 29 -1.74 2.77 9.46
C VAL A 29 -2.99 3.57 9.15
N ASP A 30 -4.05 3.35 9.91
CA ASP A 30 -5.19 4.26 9.99
C ASP A 30 -4.87 5.36 11.01
N TRP A 31 -4.41 6.50 10.50
CA TRP A 31 -4.02 7.66 11.30
C TRP A 31 -5.22 8.40 11.91
N VAL A 32 -6.44 8.15 11.42
CA VAL A 32 -7.66 8.79 11.92
C VAL A 32 -8.25 7.99 13.09
N GLY A 33 -8.42 6.68 12.93
CA GLY A 33 -8.99 5.78 13.94
C GLY A 33 -7.97 5.20 14.92
N GLY A 34 -6.67 5.44 14.68
CA GLY A 34 -5.58 4.99 15.53
C GLY A 34 -5.39 3.47 15.50
N ASN A 35 -5.51 2.87 14.32
CA ASN A 35 -5.40 1.43 14.11
C ASN A 35 -4.20 1.08 13.23
N LEU A 36 -3.65 -0.11 13.47
CA LEU A 36 -2.56 -0.71 12.72
C LEU A 36 -3.08 -1.98 12.05
N TYR A 37 -2.97 -2.05 10.73
CA TYR A 37 -3.34 -3.21 9.94
C TYR A 37 -2.08 -3.84 9.34
N TRP A 38 -2.02 -5.16 9.26
CA TRP A 38 -0.93 -5.85 8.58
C TRP A 38 -1.42 -7.13 7.93
N CYS A 39 -0.72 -7.56 6.89
CA CYS A 39 -0.87 -8.91 6.37
C CYS A 39 0.30 -9.77 6.82
N ASP A 40 0.02 -11.03 7.11
CA ASP A 40 1.02 -12.04 7.44
C ASP A 40 0.89 -13.19 6.46
N LYS A 41 1.87 -13.25 5.55
CA LYS A 41 1.99 -14.26 4.50
C LYS A 41 2.12 -15.66 5.09
N GLY A 42 2.94 -15.82 6.13
CA GLY A 42 3.19 -17.13 6.73
C GLY A 42 2.01 -17.66 7.57
N ARG A 43 0.94 -16.87 7.71
CA ARG A 43 -0.28 -17.22 8.44
C ARG A 43 -1.55 -17.14 7.59
N ASP A 44 -1.46 -16.66 6.34
CA ASP A 44 -2.61 -16.36 5.49
C ASP A 44 -3.65 -15.45 6.19
N THR A 45 -3.18 -14.37 6.82
CA THR A 45 -4.04 -13.45 7.58
C THR A 45 -3.87 -11.98 7.21
N ILE A 46 -4.96 -11.23 7.35
CA ILE A 46 -4.94 -9.77 7.55
C ILE A 46 -5.47 -9.52 8.96
N GLU A 47 -4.72 -8.75 9.74
CA GLU A 47 -5.01 -8.50 11.15
C GLU A 47 -5.01 -7.00 11.44
N VAL A 48 -5.64 -6.63 12.56
CA VAL A 48 -5.73 -5.26 13.05
C VAL A 48 -5.44 -5.20 14.54
N SER A 49 -4.90 -4.09 15.02
CA SER A 49 -4.81 -3.74 16.44
C SER A 49 -4.85 -2.23 16.61
N LYS A 50 -5.00 -1.73 17.85
CA LYS A 50 -4.71 -0.32 18.15
C LYS A 50 -3.23 -0.04 17.99
N LEU A 51 -2.87 1.22 17.71
CA LEU A 51 -1.47 1.66 17.60
C LEU A 51 -0.64 1.43 18.87
N ASN A 52 -1.28 1.20 20.02
CA ASN A 52 -0.63 0.82 21.27
C ASN A 52 -0.45 -0.71 21.44
N GLY A 53 -0.86 -1.52 20.45
CA GLY A 53 -0.81 -2.99 20.45
C GLY A 53 -2.04 -3.69 21.05
N ALA A 54 -2.99 -2.95 21.63
CA ALA A 54 -4.18 -3.52 22.24
C ALA A 54 -5.20 -4.01 21.19
N TYR A 55 -6.11 -4.88 21.62
CA TYR A 55 -7.26 -5.35 20.82
C TYR A 55 -6.86 -5.92 19.46
N ARG A 56 -5.84 -6.79 19.46
CA ARG A 56 -5.46 -7.53 18.25
C ARG A 56 -6.62 -8.42 17.80
N THR A 57 -6.99 -8.34 16.53
CA THR A 57 -8.09 -9.11 15.92
C THR A 57 -7.69 -9.55 14.52
N VAL A 58 -8.02 -10.80 14.18
CA VAL A 58 -7.86 -11.31 12.82
C VAL A 58 -9.06 -10.88 11.99
N LEU A 59 -8.82 -10.05 10.97
CA LEU A 59 -9.86 -9.49 10.11
C LEU A 59 -10.19 -10.44 8.94
N VAL A 60 -9.16 -11.10 8.40
CA VAL A 60 -9.29 -12.09 7.32
C VAL A 60 -8.37 -13.27 7.63
N ASN A 61 -8.88 -14.49 7.50
CA ASN A 61 -8.15 -15.74 7.74
C ASN A 61 -8.47 -16.86 6.74
N SER A 62 -9.08 -16.51 5.61
CA SER A 62 -9.52 -17.47 4.60
C SER A 62 -9.42 -16.84 3.21
N GLY A 63 -9.15 -17.66 2.19
CA GLY A 63 -8.98 -17.18 0.82
C GLY A 63 -7.82 -16.18 0.66
N LEU A 64 -6.80 -16.28 1.51
CA LEU A 64 -5.50 -15.64 1.38
C LEU A 64 -4.48 -16.75 1.16
N ARG A 65 -3.41 -16.46 0.41
CA ARG A 65 -2.32 -17.40 0.13
C ARG A 65 -0.96 -16.75 0.27
N GLU A 66 -0.79 -15.60 -0.34
CA GLU A 66 0.46 -14.86 -0.28
C GLU A 66 0.17 -13.35 -0.20
N PRO A 67 -0.53 -12.87 0.84
CA PRO A 67 -0.85 -11.45 0.96
C PRO A 67 0.43 -10.64 1.21
N ARG A 68 0.62 -9.55 0.46
CA ARG A 68 1.86 -8.76 0.46
C ARG A 68 1.66 -7.29 0.76
N ALA A 69 1.06 -6.51 -0.15
CA ALA A 69 0.88 -5.08 0.06
C ALA A 69 -0.49 -4.83 0.69
N LEU A 70 -0.58 -3.80 1.53
CA LEU A 70 -1.80 -3.42 2.25
C LEU A 70 -1.87 -1.89 2.35
N VAL A 71 -3.02 -1.31 2.05
CA VAL A 71 -3.26 0.13 2.15
C VAL A 71 -4.64 0.43 2.72
N VAL A 72 -4.75 1.55 3.43
CA VAL A 72 -6.00 1.99 4.06
C VAL A 72 -6.61 3.15 3.29
N ASP A 73 -7.91 3.11 3.07
CA ASP A 73 -8.74 4.21 2.60
C ASP A 73 -9.63 4.67 3.76
N VAL A 74 -9.10 5.59 4.55
CA VAL A 74 -9.81 6.17 5.71
C VAL A 74 -11.02 7.01 5.30
N LYS A 75 -11.05 7.54 4.06
CA LYS A 75 -12.15 8.36 3.53
C LYS A 75 -13.39 7.51 3.32
N HIS A 76 -13.21 6.32 2.74
CA HIS A 76 -14.31 5.41 2.41
C HIS A 76 -14.46 4.23 3.37
N GLY A 77 -13.53 4.05 4.32
CA GLY A 77 -13.60 2.99 5.33
C GLY A 77 -13.23 1.61 4.79
N TYR A 78 -12.30 1.53 3.84
CA TYR A 78 -11.88 0.28 3.21
C TYR A 78 -10.37 0.01 3.38
N LEU A 79 -10.03 -1.27 3.32
CA LEU A 79 -8.67 -1.76 3.14
C LEU A 79 -8.56 -2.39 1.76
N TYR A 80 -7.40 -2.22 1.15
CA TYR A 80 -7.04 -2.87 -0.09
C TYR A 80 -5.76 -3.65 0.10
N TRP A 81 -5.69 -4.85 -0.45
CA TRP A 81 -4.50 -5.70 -0.35
C TRP A 81 -4.17 -6.35 -1.69
N THR A 82 -2.91 -6.75 -1.84
CA THR A 82 -2.48 -7.65 -2.91
C THR A 82 -2.22 -9.03 -2.36
N ASP A 83 -2.55 -10.05 -3.15
CA ASP A 83 -2.19 -11.45 -2.90
C ASP A 83 -1.56 -11.99 -4.20
N TRP A 84 -0.40 -12.61 -4.10
CA TRP A 84 0.36 -13.12 -5.26
C TRP A 84 0.48 -14.65 -5.26
N GLY A 85 -0.37 -15.34 -4.49
CA GLY A 85 -0.42 -16.80 -4.48
C GLY A 85 -1.04 -17.34 -5.76
N ASP A 86 -1.43 -18.63 -5.73
CA ASP A 86 -1.96 -19.34 -6.91
C ASP A 86 -3.12 -18.60 -7.62
N ASN A 87 -3.92 -17.84 -6.86
CA ASN A 87 -4.95 -16.94 -7.39
C ASN A 87 -4.57 -15.50 -7.07
N SER A 88 -3.69 -14.93 -7.89
CA SER A 88 -3.20 -13.57 -7.68
C SER A 88 -4.32 -12.55 -7.87
N LEU A 89 -4.43 -11.60 -6.95
CA LEU A 89 -5.53 -10.63 -6.94
C LEU A 89 -5.20 -9.34 -6.21
N ILE A 90 -6.04 -8.33 -6.43
CA ILE A 90 -6.22 -7.18 -5.55
C ILE A 90 -7.60 -7.28 -4.93
N GLY A 91 -7.61 -7.32 -3.60
CA GLY A 91 -8.84 -7.40 -2.82
C GLY A 91 -9.21 -6.08 -2.16
N LYS A 92 -10.49 -5.98 -1.79
CA LYS A 92 -11.09 -4.89 -1.04
C LYS A 92 -11.92 -5.45 0.11
N ILE A 93 -11.85 -4.84 1.29
CA ILE A 93 -12.67 -5.20 2.46
C ILE A 93 -12.94 -3.97 3.30
N GLY A 94 -14.10 -3.89 3.95
CA GLY A 94 -14.36 -2.85 4.94
C GLY A 94 -13.33 -2.92 6.07
N MET A 95 -12.96 -1.77 6.63
CA MET A 95 -12.06 -1.70 7.80
C MET A 95 -12.65 -2.39 9.04
N ASP A 96 -13.94 -2.69 9.02
CA ASP A 96 -14.70 -3.48 10.00
C ASP A 96 -14.81 -4.98 9.65
N GLY A 97 -14.26 -5.41 8.51
CA GLY A 97 -14.30 -6.80 8.03
C GLY A 97 -15.51 -7.13 7.14
N SER A 98 -16.41 -6.17 6.90
CA SER A 98 -17.57 -6.35 6.04
C SER A 98 -17.24 -6.19 4.55
N ASN A 99 -18.17 -6.54 3.66
CA ASN A 99 -18.13 -6.20 2.22
C ASN A 99 -16.82 -6.59 1.51
N ARG A 100 -16.27 -7.77 1.84
CA ARG A 100 -15.09 -8.30 1.17
C ARG A 100 -15.40 -8.64 -0.29
N SER A 101 -14.58 -8.14 -1.20
CA SER A 101 -14.67 -8.43 -2.63
C SER A 101 -13.29 -8.46 -3.30
N VAL A 102 -13.21 -9.04 -4.49
CA VAL A 102 -12.05 -8.95 -5.37
C VAL A 102 -12.31 -7.84 -6.40
N ILE A 103 -11.34 -6.97 -6.63
CA ILE A 103 -11.47 -5.85 -7.59
C ILE A 103 -10.59 -6.03 -8.84
N VAL A 104 -9.51 -6.81 -8.75
CA VAL A 104 -8.66 -7.17 -9.89
C VAL A 104 -8.21 -8.62 -9.72
N ASP A 105 -8.48 -9.46 -10.71
CA ASP A 105 -8.13 -10.90 -10.74
C ASP A 105 -7.62 -11.37 -12.11
N SER A 106 -7.43 -10.43 -13.05
CA SER A 106 -7.03 -10.73 -14.43
C SER A 106 -5.79 -9.93 -14.82
N LYS A 107 -4.92 -10.55 -15.63
CA LYS A 107 -3.63 -9.97 -16.05
C LYS A 107 -2.82 -9.44 -14.85
N ILE A 108 -2.75 -10.25 -13.81
CA ILE A 108 -2.09 -9.95 -12.54
C ILE A 108 -1.45 -11.25 -12.05
N VAL A 109 -0.18 -11.19 -11.66
CA VAL A 109 0.62 -12.34 -11.27
C VAL A 109 1.45 -12.03 -10.03
N TRP A 110 2.32 -11.01 -10.05
CA TRP A 110 3.08 -10.61 -8.85
C TRP A 110 2.79 -9.15 -8.46
N PRO A 111 1.59 -8.85 -7.95
CA PRO A 111 1.22 -7.51 -7.52
C PRO A 111 1.95 -7.12 -6.22
N ASN A 112 3.18 -6.62 -6.37
CA ASN A 112 4.08 -6.38 -5.25
C ASN A 112 3.81 -5.05 -4.55
N GLY A 113 3.58 -3.99 -5.33
CA GLY A 113 3.35 -2.64 -4.81
C GLY A 113 1.89 -2.24 -4.91
N LEU A 114 1.39 -1.49 -3.92
CA LEU A 114 0.03 -0.96 -3.88
C LEU A 114 0.01 0.41 -3.21
N THR A 115 -0.66 1.41 -3.81
CA THR A 115 -0.91 2.71 -3.17
C THR A 115 -2.20 3.35 -3.65
N LEU A 116 -2.67 4.37 -2.93
CA LEU A 116 -3.90 5.09 -3.22
C LEU A 116 -3.62 6.57 -3.54
N ASP A 117 -4.28 7.07 -4.57
CA ASP A 117 -4.48 8.50 -4.81
C ASP A 117 -5.84 8.89 -4.20
N TYR A 118 -5.80 9.42 -2.98
CA TYR A 118 -7.00 9.81 -2.22
C TYR A 118 -7.76 10.99 -2.83
N VAL A 119 -7.09 11.79 -3.68
CA VAL A 119 -7.70 12.98 -4.29
C VAL A 119 -8.53 12.58 -5.50
N ASN A 120 -7.99 11.66 -6.31
CA ASN A 120 -8.62 11.21 -7.54
C ASN A 120 -9.40 9.90 -7.40
N ASP A 121 -9.49 9.34 -6.20
CA ASP A 121 -10.13 8.06 -5.90
C ASP A 121 -9.63 6.95 -6.84
N ARG A 122 -8.30 6.77 -6.87
CA ARG A 122 -7.61 5.77 -7.70
C ARG A 122 -6.73 4.85 -6.87
N ILE A 123 -6.63 3.61 -7.31
CA ILE A 123 -5.70 2.61 -6.81
C ILE A 123 -4.61 2.35 -7.83
N TYR A 124 -3.36 2.34 -7.38
CA TYR A 124 -2.16 2.09 -8.17
C TYR A 124 -1.49 0.81 -7.70
N TRP A 125 -1.06 -0.03 -8.63
CA TRP A 125 -0.27 -1.21 -8.32
C TRP A 125 0.82 -1.45 -9.36
N ALA A 126 1.83 -2.21 -8.94
CA ALA A 126 2.87 -2.70 -9.83
C ALA A 126 2.92 -4.22 -9.79
N ASP A 127 3.06 -4.80 -10.97
CA ASP A 127 3.25 -6.23 -11.15
C ASP A 127 4.70 -6.50 -11.55
N ALA A 128 5.41 -7.29 -10.74
CA ALA A 128 6.82 -7.59 -10.92
C ALA A 128 7.09 -8.80 -11.83
N ARG A 129 6.03 -9.46 -12.32
CA ARG A 129 6.13 -10.55 -13.28
C ARG A 129 5.71 -10.12 -14.67
N GLU A 130 4.66 -9.32 -14.74
CA GLU A 130 4.13 -8.73 -15.98
C GLU A 130 4.79 -7.38 -16.32
N ASP A 131 5.72 -6.92 -15.48
CA ASP A 131 6.54 -5.72 -15.67
C ASP A 131 5.74 -4.47 -16.03
N TYR A 132 4.74 -4.13 -15.21
CA TYR A 132 3.95 -2.91 -15.39
C TYR A 132 3.69 -2.14 -14.10
N ILE A 133 3.38 -0.85 -14.27
CA ILE A 133 2.68 -0.02 -13.28
C ILE A 133 1.35 0.41 -13.88
N GLN A 134 0.26 0.20 -13.13
CA GLN A 134 -1.10 0.53 -13.55
C GLN A 134 -1.87 1.24 -12.46
N PHE A 135 -2.95 1.90 -12.86
CA PHE A 135 -3.98 2.35 -11.95
C PHE A 135 -5.37 2.02 -12.46
N ALA A 136 -6.34 2.09 -11.57
CA ALA A 136 -7.76 1.93 -11.83
C ALA A 136 -8.55 2.81 -10.85
N ASP A 137 -9.86 2.88 -11.05
CA ASP A 137 -10.78 3.36 -10.03
C ASP A 137 -10.75 2.44 -8.80
N LEU A 138 -11.23 2.92 -7.65
CA LEU A 138 -11.27 2.15 -6.39
C LEU A 138 -12.09 0.85 -6.43
N ASP A 139 -12.84 0.59 -7.50
CA ASP A 139 -13.56 -0.66 -7.75
C ASP A 139 -12.86 -1.58 -8.79
N GLY A 140 -11.67 -1.18 -9.27
CA GLY A 140 -10.88 -1.93 -10.24
C GLY A 140 -11.22 -1.62 -11.71
N LYS A 141 -12.21 -0.78 -11.99
CA LYS A 141 -12.58 -0.39 -13.37
C LYS A 141 -11.66 0.70 -13.93
N ASN A 142 -11.81 0.95 -15.23
CA ASN A 142 -11.07 2.01 -15.93
C ASN A 142 -9.54 1.87 -15.77
N ARG A 143 -9.06 0.63 -15.91
CA ARG A 143 -7.65 0.28 -15.80
C ARG A 143 -6.81 0.98 -16.87
N HIS A 144 -5.77 1.66 -16.43
CA HIS A 144 -4.84 2.43 -17.27
C HIS A 144 -3.39 2.05 -16.96
N THR A 145 -2.60 1.87 -18.02
CA THR A 145 -1.18 1.53 -17.92
C THR A 145 -0.32 2.79 -17.89
N VAL A 146 0.50 2.92 -16.85
CA VAL A 146 1.44 4.03 -16.66
C VAL A 146 2.78 3.71 -17.30
N LEU A 147 3.35 2.54 -17.00
CA LEU A 147 4.66 2.10 -17.48
C LEU A 147 4.67 0.60 -17.75
N THR A 148 5.43 0.16 -18.76
CA THR A 148 5.70 -1.25 -19.10
C THR A 148 7.16 -1.51 -19.48
N GLN A 149 8.06 -0.54 -19.27
CA GLN A 149 9.45 -0.60 -19.73
C GLN A 149 10.41 -0.16 -18.63
N ASP A 150 11.58 -0.80 -18.61
CA ASP A 150 12.68 -0.58 -17.66
C ASP A 150 12.24 -0.70 -16.18
N ILE A 151 11.30 -1.59 -15.88
CA ILE A 151 10.77 -1.85 -14.52
C ILE A 151 10.87 -3.34 -14.16
N PRO A 152 12.09 -3.92 -14.21
CA PRO A 152 12.31 -5.36 -14.21
C PRO A 152 11.90 -6.10 -12.93
N HIS A 153 11.86 -5.44 -11.76
CA HIS A 153 11.41 -6.11 -10.53
C HIS A 153 10.99 -5.13 -9.43
N ILE A 154 9.80 -4.54 -9.58
CA ILE A 154 9.26 -3.61 -8.57
C ILE A 154 8.94 -4.35 -7.27
N PHE A 155 9.34 -3.78 -6.13
CA PHE A 155 8.97 -4.29 -4.81
C PHE A 155 7.85 -3.49 -4.15
N ALA A 156 7.99 -2.17 -4.09
CA ALA A 156 6.97 -1.30 -3.51
C ALA A 156 6.82 -0.03 -4.33
N LEU A 157 5.68 0.63 -4.18
CA LEU A 157 5.42 1.92 -4.82
C LEU A 157 4.60 2.84 -3.92
N THR A 158 4.78 4.13 -4.12
CA THR A 158 4.08 5.20 -3.42
C THR A 158 3.91 6.37 -4.38
N LEU A 159 3.06 7.33 -4.04
CA LEU A 159 2.81 8.49 -4.90
C LEU A 159 2.78 9.79 -4.11
N PHE A 160 3.15 10.87 -4.78
CA PHE A 160 3.01 12.23 -4.29
C PHE A 160 2.84 13.18 -5.47
N GLU A 161 1.92 14.12 -5.34
CA GLU A 161 1.57 15.08 -6.41
C GLU A 161 1.35 14.35 -7.75
N ASP A 162 2.12 14.71 -8.77
CA ASP A 162 2.02 14.18 -10.14
C ASP A 162 2.92 12.98 -10.41
N TYR A 163 3.57 12.43 -9.38
CA TYR A 163 4.60 11.42 -9.53
C TYR A 163 4.30 10.15 -8.75
N ILE A 164 4.62 9.02 -9.38
CA ILE A 164 4.74 7.74 -8.73
C ILE A 164 6.22 7.43 -8.52
N TYR A 165 6.53 6.84 -7.38
CA TYR A 165 7.85 6.46 -6.92
C TYR A 165 7.86 4.97 -6.61
N TRP A 166 8.91 4.26 -6.98
CA TRP A 166 9.00 2.83 -6.70
C TRP A 166 10.41 2.36 -6.40
N THR A 167 10.49 1.29 -5.64
CA THR A 167 11.71 0.54 -5.37
C THR A 167 11.82 -0.63 -6.35
N ASP A 168 13.01 -0.83 -6.90
CA ASP A 168 13.26 -1.92 -7.85
C ASP A 168 14.46 -2.75 -7.39
N TRP A 169 14.26 -4.06 -7.31
CA TRP A 169 15.23 -5.01 -6.76
C TRP A 169 16.36 -5.39 -7.72
N GLU A 170 16.09 -5.36 -9.02
CA GLU A 170 17.07 -5.77 -10.03
C GLU A 170 18.04 -4.63 -10.31
N THR A 171 17.50 -3.43 -10.51
CA THR A 171 18.29 -2.20 -10.68
C THR A 171 18.85 -1.66 -9.35
N LYS A 172 18.38 -2.17 -8.21
CA LYS A 172 18.72 -1.72 -6.85
C LYS A 172 18.61 -0.20 -6.75
N SER A 173 17.42 0.31 -7.04
CA SER A 173 17.23 1.74 -7.16
C SER A 173 15.85 2.19 -6.72
N ILE A 174 15.74 3.49 -6.47
CA ILE A 174 14.48 4.21 -6.32
C ILE A 174 14.30 5.05 -7.57
N ASN A 175 13.17 4.89 -8.23
CA ASN A 175 12.84 5.56 -9.47
C ASN A 175 11.54 6.36 -9.31
N ARG A 176 11.31 7.27 -10.25
CA ARG A 176 10.10 8.08 -10.36
C ARG A 176 9.67 8.23 -11.81
N ALA A 177 8.38 8.42 -12.05
CA ALA A 177 7.81 8.84 -13.32
C ALA A 177 6.47 9.55 -13.10
N HIS A 178 5.97 10.29 -14.11
CA HIS A 178 4.68 10.95 -14.03
C HIS A 178 3.55 9.92 -13.87
N LYS A 179 2.68 10.10 -12.87
CA LYS A 179 1.73 9.08 -12.39
C LYS A 179 0.66 8.69 -13.41
N THR A 180 0.39 9.53 -14.41
CA THR A 180 -0.64 9.24 -15.43
C THR A 180 -0.04 8.81 -16.76
N THR A 181 1.05 9.44 -17.18
CA THR A 181 1.60 9.28 -18.54
C THR A 181 2.87 8.43 -18.58
N GLY A 182 3.49 8.14 -17.42
CA GLY A 182 4.75 7.42 -17.35
C GLY A 182 5.98 8.21 -17.85
N VAL A 183 5.79 9.44 -18.35
CA VAL A 183 6.89 10.27 -18.88
C VAL A 183 7.77 10.79 -17.74
N ASN A 184 8.91 11.38 -18.11
CA ASN A 184 9.91 11.92 -17.17
C ASN A 184 10.36 10.86 -16.17
N LYS A 185 10.55 9.62 -16.65
CA LYS A 185 11.13 8.56 -15.87
C LYS A 185 12.59 8.90 -15.52
N SER A 186 12.92 8.81 -14.25
CA SER A 186 14.27 9.07 -13.74
C SER A 186 14.60 8.18 -12.55
N MET A 187 15.84 7.70 -12.50
CA MET A 187 16.41 7.12 -11.28
C MET A 187 16.77 8.25 -10.31
N LEU A 188 16.30 8.15 -9.07
CA LEU A 188 16.56 9.12 -8.02
C LEU A 188 17.75 8.71 -7.15
N ILE A 189 17.79 7.44 -6.77
CA ILE A 189 18.78 6.88 -5.85
C ILE A 189 19.17 5.49 -6.34
N SER A 190 20.47 5.20 -6.34
CA SER A 190 20.99 3.83 -6.45
C SER A 190 21.42 3.35 -5.07
N THR A 191 21.10 2.10 -4.75
CA THR A 191 21.38 1.48 -3.44
C THR A 191 22.31 0.28 -3.59
N LEU A 192 23.12 0.01 -2.56
CA LEU A 192 24.01 -1.17 -2.57
C LEU A 192 23.23 -2.49 -2.48
N HIS A 193 22.14 -2.47 -1.70
CA HIS A 193 21.25 -3.61 -1.45
C HIS A 193 19.89 -3.40 -2.10
N ARG A 194 19.08 -4.46 -2.17
CA ARG A 194 17.70 -4.41 -2.66
C ARG A 194 16.85 -3.49 -1.76
N PRO A 195 16.32 -2.38 -2.28
CA PRO A 195 15.45 -1.52 -1.49
C PRO A 195 14.13 -2.24 -1.25
N MET A 196 13.61 -2.14 -0.02
CA MET A 196 12.35 -2.78 0.38
C MET A 196 11.18 -1.81 0.17
N ASP A 197 10.37 -1.58 1.21
CA ASP A 197 9.22 -0.69 1.14
C ASP A 197 9.60 0.80 1.04
N ILE A 198 8.69 1.62 0.52
CA ILE A 198 8.87 3.07 0.36
C ILE A 198 7.55 3.80 0.65
N HIS A 199 7.63 4.86 1.46
CA HIS A 199 6.49 5.74 1.75
C HIS A 199 6.89 7.20 1.64
N ILE A 200 5.97 8.00 1.15
CA ILE A 200 6.09 9.46 1.20
C ILE A 200 5.72 9.95 2.59
N TYR A 201 6.66 10.62 3.24
CA TYR A 201 6.44 11.29 4.53
C TYR A 201 6.06 12.76 4.29
N HIS A 202 4.75 13.03 4.22
CA HIS A 202 4.21 14.38 4.05
C HIS A 202 2.80 14.47 4.63
N LEU A 203 2.42 15.61 5.22
CA LEU A 203 1.10 15.82 5.84
C LEU A 203 -0.06 15.53 4.88
N TYR A 204 0.07 15.90 3.60
CA TYR A 204 -0.95 15.61 2.58
C TYR A 204 -1.12 14.13 2.21
N ARG A 205 -0.24 13.23 2.69
CA ARG A 205 -0.46 11.78 2.60
C ARG A 205 -1.28 11.23 3.75
N GLN A 206 -1.45 12.01 4.82
CA GLN A 206 -2.24 11.67 6.00
C GLN A 206 -3.14 12.86 6.38
N PRO A 207 -4.05 13.30 5.48
CA PRO A 207 -4.92 14.44 5.75
C PRO A 207 -5.86 14.14 6.93
N ASP A 208 -6.20 15.18 7.68
CA ASP A 208 -7.14 15.08 8.79
C ASP A 208 -8.53 14.64 8.33
N ALA A 209 -9.26 13.99 9.23
CA ALA A 209 -10.62 13.51 9.00
C ALA A 209 -11.57 14.61 8.47
N HIS A 210 -11.36 15.86 8.90
CA HIS A 210 -12.16 17.01 8.45
C HIS A 210 -11.90 17.38 6.97
N LEU A 211 -10.66 17.24 6.50
CA LEU A 211 -10.28 17.53 5.11
C LEU A 211 -10.75 16.44 4.16
N LEU A 212 -10.78 15.18 4.61
CA LEU A 212 -11.28 14.04 3.84
C LEU A 212 -12.78 14.11 3.54
N ARG A 213 -13.55 14.81 4.38
CA ARG A 213 -15.01 14.96 4.27
C ARG A 213 -15.44 16.25 3.54
N SER A 214 -14.51 17.15 3.25
CA SER A 214 -14.80 18.42 2.58
C SER A 214 -13.84 18.66 1.42
N PRO A 215 -14.19 18.23 0.19
CA PRO A 215 -13.36 18.47 -1.00
C PRO A 215 -13.19 19.96 -1.36
N TYR A 216 -13.81 20.88 -0.60
CA TYR A 216 -13.72 22.33 -0.80
C TYR A 216 -12.83 23.08 0.20
N ALA A 217 -12.36 22.43 1.27
CA ALA A 217 -11.55 23.13 2.29
C ALA A 217 -10.11 23.43 1.84
N ALA A 218 -9.54 22.65 0.92
CA ALA A 218 -8.16 22.80 0.47
C ALA A 218 -7.93 23.93 -0.56
N ARG A 219 -8.99 24.62 -1.01
CA ARG A 219 -8.87 25.73 -1.99
C ARG A 219 -8.90 27.13 -1.38
N ASN A 220 -9.12 27.26 -0.07
CA ASN A 220 -9.28 28.55 0.61
C ASN A 220 -8.35 28.73 1.82
N SER A 221 -7.09 28.30 1.70
CA SER A 221 -6.01 28.83 2.55
C SER A 221 -5.06 29.58 1.63
N GLY A 222 -5.33 30.87 1.44
CA GLY A 222 -4.39 31.82 0.85
C GLY A 222 -3.21 32.11 1.74
#